data_AF-A0ABD5Q4Z5-F1
#
_entry.id   AF-A0ABD5Q4Z5-F1
#
_cell.length_a   1.000
_cell.length_b   1.000
_cell.length_c   1.000
_cell.angle_alpha   90.00
_cell.angle_beta   90.00
_cell.angle_gamma   90.00
#
_symmetry.space_group_name_H-M   'P 1'
#
loop_
_entity.id
_entity.type
_entity.pdbx_description
1 polymer ?
#
loop_
_entity_poly.entity_id
_entity_poly.type
_entity_poly.pdbx_seq_one_letter_code
_entity_poly.pdbx_strand_id
1 'polypeptide(L)'
;MNDIWDSDDDRAAEDSTGDGDERSAEDAAATSEGGRATDDERGYRVLAVPEDGGVRLLDRQTFEPVVTAETGHDAPVEDLRPGYLVDADLDWTTPEPTVRSLSVRRPTLYVFADDIDPVFDVAQETWASARAAGDSMNSRVTRNTDNEVNGVLYVFAEDPTNGTFEAFRDGTRPLEPLVDRVNEQEGSAAREVFVLRPEGREFVVVTIALRKGGQFADTLRETYDAARPSEPLE
;
A
#
# COMPACT_ATOMS: atom_id res chain seq x y z
N MET A 1 -17.59 19.83 -69.77
CA MET A 1 -17.41 20.70 -70.95
C MET A 1 -17.81 22.11 -70.52
N ASN A 2 -16.83 23.02 -70.54
CA ASN A 2 -16.82 24.48 -70.43
C ASN A 2 -17.91 25.28 -69.68
N ASP A 3 -17.43 26.10 -68.74
CA ASP A 3 -17.64 27.55 -68.55
C ASP A 3 -16.43 27.99 -67.68
N ILE A 4 -15.43 28.84 -68.01
CA ILE A 4 -15.31 30.19 -68.61
C ILE A 4 -16.17 31.24 -67.91
N TRP A 5 -15.58 31.98 -66.97
CA TRP A 5 -15.72 33.42 -66.63
C TRP A 5 -14.50 33.75 -65.71
N ASP A 6 -13.44 34.44 -66.13
CA ASP A 6 -13.26 35.87 -66.48
C ASP A 6 -13.01 36.78 -65.26
N SER A 7 -11.99 37.64 -65.43
CA SER A 7 -11.68 38.91 -64.75
C SER A 7 -10.86 38.93 -63.45
N ASP A 8 -9.65 39.49 -63.63
CA ASP A 8 -8.84 40.28 -62.71
C ASP A 8 -9.63 41.32 -61.88
N ASP A 9 -9.27 41.51 -60.61
CA ASP A 9 -9.34 42.82 -59.93
C ASP A 9 -8.22 42.93 -58.89
N ASP A 10 -7.34 43.90 -59.14
CA ASP A 10 -6.36 44.47 -58.22
C ASP A 10 -7.01 45.03 -56.95
N ARG A 11 -6.42 44.76 -55.78
CA ARG A 11 -6.17 45.80 -54.75
C ARG A 11 -5.26 45.34 -53.62
N ALA A 12 -4.32 46.24 -53.33
CA ALA A 12 -3.31 46.19 -52.29
C ALA A 12 -3.82 46.64 -50.90
N ALA A 13 -2.89 46.56 -49.93
CA ALA A 13 -2.88 47.06 -48.56
C ALA A 13 -3.52 46.13 -47.51
N GLU A 14 -2.98 45.91 -46.31
CA GLU A 14 -1.71 46.15 -45.62
C GLU A 14 -1.96 45.57 -44.20
N ASP A 15 -0.89 45.28 -43.45
CA ASP A 15 -0.89 45.11 -41.98
C ASP A 15 -1.47 43.76 -41.46
N SER A 16 -0.93 43.06 -40.45
CA SER A 16 0.01 43.41 -39.40
C SER A 16 0.56 42.11 -38.76
N THR A 17 1.83 42.16 -38.36
CA THR A 17 2.40 41.71 -37.07
C THR A 17 2.19 40.28 -36.52
N GLY A 18 3.33 39.66 -36.17
CA GLY A 18 3.46 38.57 -35.20
C GLY A 18 3.89 37.26 -35.85
N ASP A 19 4.81 36.46 -35.34
CA ASP A 19 5.61 36.46 -34.11
C ASP A 19 6.69 35.38 -34.37
N GLY A 20 7.77 35.37 -33.58
CA GLY A 20 9.04 34.72 -33.92
C GLY A 20 9.01 33.19 -34.07
N ASP A 21 9.76 32.70 -35.06
CA ASP A 21 10.26 31.33 -35.12
C ASP A 21 11.76 31.37 -35.43
N GLU A 22 12.59 31.32 -34.39
CA GLU A 22 13.97 30.84 -34.48
C GLU A 22 14.26 29.89 -33.32
N ARG A 23 13.95 28.64 -33.62
CA ARG A 23 14.55 27.36 -33.25
C ARG A 23 15.83 27.32 -32.42
N SER A 24 15.89 26.17 -31.73
CA SER A 24 17.05 25.38 -31.33
C SER A 24 17.70 25.80 -30.01
N ALA A 25 17.37 25.16 -28.89
CA ALA A 25 17.71 23.77 -28.55
C ALA A 25 19.22 23.53 -28.60
N GLU A 26 19.85 23.61 -27.43
CA GLU A 26 20.93 22.76 -26.94
C GLU A 26 21.45 23.36 -25.63
N ASP A 27 20.98 22.85 -24.50
CA ASP A 27 21.93 22.35 -23.50
C ASP A 27 21.21 21.38 -22.56
N ALA A 28 21.46 20.11 -22.84
CA ALA A 28 21.11 19.00 -21.99
C ALA A 28 22.07 18.98 -20.80
N ALA A 29 21.54 19.27 -19.62
CA ALA A 29 22.10 18.78 -18.37
C ALA A 29 21.04 17.94 -17.66
N ALA A 30 20.83 16.74 -18.20
CA ALA A 30 20.40 15.62 -17.39
C ALA A 30 21.54 15.30 -16.42
N THR A 31 21.30 15.40 -15.11
CA THR A 31 21.56 14.32 -14.13
C THR A 31 21.42 14.87 -12.71
N SER A 32 20.34 14.45 -12.07
CA SER A 32 20.29 13.86 -10.72
C SER A 32 18.96 14.22 -10.05
N GLU A 33 17.86 13.77 -10.65
CA GLU A 33 16.68 13.46 -9.86
C GLU A 33 17.00 12.16 -9.11
N GLY A 34 17.82 12.26 -8.07
CA GLY A 34 17.68 11.36 -6.94
C GLY A 34 16.29 11.64 -6.41
N GLY A 35 15.31 10.85 -6.87
CA GLY A 35 13.95 10.89 -6.35
C GLY A 35 14.08 10.90 -4.85
N ARG A 36 13.69 12.02 -4.22
CA ARG A 36 13.62 12.04 -2.76
C ARG A 36 12.56 11.00 -2.46
N ALA A 37 12.99 9.83 -2.00
CA ALA A 37 12.13 8.90 -1.30
C ALA A 37 11.26 9.77 -0.39
N THR A 38 9.97 9.77 -0.66
CA THR A 38 8.97 10.43 0.15
C THR A 38 9.22 10.03 1.59
N ASP A 39 8.90 10.90 2.54
CA ASP A 39 9.13 10.61 3.95
C ASP A 39 8.53 9.23 4.31
N ASP A 40 7.40 8.85 3.70
CA ASP A 40 6.75 7.56 3.87
C ASP A 40 7.58 6.36 3.35
N GLU A 41 8.40 6.50 2.31
CA GLU A 41 9.26 5.40 1.79
C GLU A 41 10.45 5.07 2.70
N ARG A 42 10.73 5.92 3.69
CA ARG A 42 11.78 5.69 4.69
C ARG A 42 11.19 5.05 5.95
N GLY A 43 12.00 4.21 6.60
CA GLY A 43 11.65 3.54 7.84
C GLY A 43 11.23 2.08 7.63
N TYR A 44 10.67 1.51 8.68
CA TYR A 44 10.41 0.09 8.79
C TYR A 44 8.93 -0.18 9.09
N ARG A 45 8.38 -1.23 8.49
CA ARG A 45 7.07 -1.78 8.87
C ARG A 45 7.26 -2.95 9.82
N VAL A 46 6.57 -2.94 10.95
CA VAL A 46 6.55 -4.09 11.87
C VAL A 46 5.74 -5.23 11.27
N LEU A 47 6.34 -6.40 11.12
CA LEU A 47 5.71 -7.59 10.53
C LEU A 47 4.98 -8.44 11.59
N ALA A 48 4.02 -9.25 11.14
CA ALA A 48 3.18 -10.08 12.02
C ALA A 48 3.72 -11.51 12.13
N VAL A 49 5.00 -11.68 12.46
CA VAL A 49 5.62 -13.00 12.41
C VAL A 49 5.35 -13.80 13.69
N PRO A 50 4.89 -15.06 13.58
CA PRO A 50 4.80 -15.96 14.70
C PRO A 50 6.15 -16.62 14.96
N GLU A 51 6.65 -16.41 16.18
CA GLU A 51 7.66 -17.22 16.87
C GLU A 51 9.15 -16.96 16.53
N ASP A 52 9.98 -17.14 17.56
CA ASP A 52 11.35 -16.64 17.83
C ASP A 52 11.42 -15.15 18.18
N GLY A 53 11.82 -14.85 19.43
CA GLY A 53 11.47 -13.67 20.24
C GLY A 53 11.95 -12.29 19.78
N GLY A 54 12.47 -12.16 18.56
CA GLY A 54 12.89 -10.90 17.96
C GLY A 54 11.77 -10.20 17.20
N VAL A 55 11.78 -8.87 17.18
CA VAL A 55 10.89 -8.09 16.32
C VAL A 55 11.36 -8.22 14.87
N ARG A 56 10.43 -8.44 13.95
CA ARG A 56 10.70 -8.40 12.51
C ARG A 56 10.24 -7.10 11.89
N LEU A 57 11.14 -6.50 11.13
CA LEU A 57 10.98 -5.21 10.49
C LEU A 57 11.13 -5.39 8.99
N LEU A 58 10.20 -4.90 8.19
CA LEU A 58 10.36 -4.81 6.74
C LEU A 58 10.97 -3.45 6.41
N ASP A 59 12.16 -3.44 5.81
CA ASP A 59 12.74 -2.21 5.26
C ASP A 59 11.89 -1.79 4.05
N ARG A 60 11.33 -0.58 4.10
CA ARG A 60 10.44 -0.08 3.04
C ARG A 60 11.16 0.31 1.75
N GLN A 61 12.47 0.52 1.79
CA GLN A 61 13.26 0.87 0.62
C GLN A 61 13.68 -0.38 -0.16
N THR A 62 14.06 -1.45 0.54
CA THR A 62 14.53 -2.70 -0.10
C THR A 62 13.44 -3.76 -0.20
N PHE A 63 12.35 -3.64 0.58
CA PHE A 63 11.35 -4.67 0.81
C PHE A 63 11.94 -5.97 1.36
N GLU A 64 13.05 -5.87 2.09
CA GLU A 64 13.69 -7.02 2.73
C GLU A 64 13.31 -7.09 4.22
N PRO A 65 12.92 -8.27 4.72
CA PRO A 65 12.69 -8.46 6.14
C PRO A 65 14.02 -8.50 6.91
N VAL A 66 14.07 -7.74 8.00
CA VAL A 66 15.14 -7.70 8.98
C VAL A 66 14.66 -8.40 10.24
N VAL A 67 15.38 -9.44 10.65
CA VAL A 67 15.17 -10.14 11.92
C VAL A 67 16.08 -9.49 12.95
N THR A 68 15.51 -8.84 13.95
CA THR A 68 16.28 -8.26 15.06
C THR A 68 16.62 -9.32 16.11
N ALA A 69 17.64 -9.05 16.93
CA ALA A 69 17.96 -9.91 18.06
C ALA A 69 16.75 -10.06 18.99
N GLU A 70 16.68 -11.15 19.78
CA GLU A 70 15.59 -11.34 20.74
C GLU A 70 15.68 -10.42 21.97
N THR A 71 16.89 -9.95 22.30
CA THR A 71 17.17 -9.14 23.49
C THR A 71 18.29 -8.14 23.22
N GLY A 72 18.48 -7.17 24.13
CA GLY A 72 19.56 -6.18 24.04
C GLY A 72 19.19 -4.92 23.26
N HIS A 73 17.90 -4.64 23.09
CA HIS A 73 17.41 -3.38 22.55
C HIS A 73 17.46 -2.29 23.63
N ASP A 74 17.84 -1.08 23.23
CA ASP A 74 17.73 0.12 24.07
C ASP A 74 16.34 0.77 23.95
N ALA A 75 15.55 0.35 22.95
CA ALA A 75 14.20 0.83 22.66
C ALA A 75 13.11 -0.16 23.13
N PRO A 76 11.86 0.31 23.40
CA PRO A 76 10.75 -0.52 23.86
C PRO A 76 10.12 -1.33 22.70
N VAL A 77 10.87 -2.28 22.16
CA VAL A 77 10.43 -3.08 21.00
C VAL A 77 9.25 -4.01 21.30
N GLU A 78 9.04 -4.37 22.57
CA GLU A 78 7.91 -5.18 23.07
C GLU A 78 6.54 -4.49 22.92
N ASP A 79 6.56 -3.16 22.85
CA ASP A 79 5.37 -2.34 22.69
C ASP A 79 4.98 -2.13 21.22
N LEU A 80 5.81 -2.58 20.28
CA LEU A 80 5.49 -2.54 18.86
C LEU A 80 4.32 -3.45 18.53
N ARG A 81 3.51 -3.02 17.56
CA ARG A 81 2.40 -3.80 17.03
C ARG A 81 2.61 -4.04 15.54
N PRO A 82 2.19 -5.22 15.03
CA PRO A 82 2.21 -5.47 13.60
C PRO A 82 1.47 -4.38 12.84
N GLY A 83 2.08 -3.92 11.76
CA GLY A 83 1.57 -2.81 10.96
C GLY A 83 2.15 -1.45 11.33
N TYR A 84 2.85 -1.26 12.44
CA TYR A 84 3.40 0.07 12.78
C TYR A 84 4.45 0.49 11.75
N LEU A 85 4.35 1.73 11.28
CA LEU A 85 5.42 2.39 10.55
C LEU A 85 6.31 3.10 11.56
N VAL A 86 7.58 2.74 11.59
CA VAL A 86 8.53 3.25 12.58
C VAL A 86 9.81 3.73 11.91
N ASP A 87 10.41 4.77 12.48
CA ASP A 87 11.82 5.04 12.28
C ASP A 87 12.59 4.28 13.35
N ALA A 88 13.54 3.45 12.92
CA ALA A 88 14.38 2.67 13.83
C ALA A 88 15.86 2.90 13.48
N ASP A 89 16.68 3.10 14.52
CA ASP A 89 18.14 3.04 14.40
C ASP A 89 18.60 1.63 14.80
N LEU A 90 19.21 0.91 13.86
CA LEU A 90 19.61 -0.48 14.02
C LEU A 90 21.12 -0.60 14.21
N ASP A 91 21.53 -1.37 15.22
CA ASP A 91 22.92 -1.70 15.50
C ASP A 91 23.32 -3.02 14.83
N TRP A 92 24.08 -2.94 13.74
CA TRP A 92 24.56 -4.10 12.97
C TRP A 92 25.90 -4.68 13.45
N THR A 93 26.27 -4.42 14.71
CA THR A 93 27.48 -5.04 15.29
C THR A 93 27.37 -6.55 15.45
N THR A 94 26.14 -7.08 15.46
CA THR A 94 25.80 -8.51 15.44
C THR A 94 25.08 -8.89 14.14
N PRO A 95 25.03 -10.19 13.77
CA PRO A 95 24.30 -10.65 12.59
C PRO A 95 22.80 -10.33 12.64
N GLU A 96 22.21 -10.41 13.83
CA GLU A 96 20.85 -9.95 14.13
C GLU A 96 20.96 -8.59 14.81
N PRO A 97 20.54 -7.48 14.19
CA PRO A 97 20.75 -6.16 14.76
C PRO A 97 19.87 -5.92 15.98
N THR A 98 20.35 -5.10 16.92
CA THR A 98 19.53 -4.57 18.02
C THR A 98 18.95 -3.21 17.66
N VAL A 99 17.88 -2.79 18.35
CA VAL A 99 17.21 -1.50 18.10
C VAL A 99 17.69 -0.50 19.15
N ARG A 100 18.42 0.52 18.71
CA ARG A 100 18.97 1.57 19.59
C ARG A 100 17.96 2.65 19.91
N SER A 101 17.20 3.04 18.91
CA SER A 101 16.14 4.03 19.06
C SER A 101 14.99 3.71 18.12
N LEU A 102 13.80 4.14 18.53
CA LEU A 102 12.55 3.82 17.87
C LEU A 102 11.61 5.01 18.01
N SER A 103 10.95 5.41 16.92
CA SER A 103 9.86 6.39 16.93
C SER A 103 8.74 5.90 16.03
N VAL A 104 7.52 5.84 16.56
CA VAL A 104 6.34 5.47 15.77
C VAL A 104 5.93 6.69 14.93
N ARG A 105 5.87 6.50 13.61
CA ARG A 105 5.41 7.53 12.67
C ARG A 105 3.95 7.38 12.34
N ARG A 106 3.50 6.14 12.21
CA ARG A 106 2.10 5.81 11.93
C ARG A 106 1.71 4.52 12.62
N PRO A 107 0.80 4.56 13.60
CA PRO A 107 0.34 3.37 14.29
C PRO A 107 -0.74 2.65 13.45
N THR A 108 -0.41 2.24 12.23
CA THR A 108 -1.28 1.38 11.40
C THR A 108 -1.28 -0.03 11.99
N LEU A 109 -2.42 -0.71 12.04
CA LEU A 109 -2.48 -2.07 12.60
C LEU A 109 -2.70 -3.09 11.50
N TYR A 110 -1.90 -4.16 11.50
CA TYR A 110 -2.11 -5.32 10.67
C TYR A 110 -2.72 -6.45 11.50
N VAL A 111 -3.77 -7.06 10.97
CA VAL A 111 -4.51 -8.15 11.59
C VAL A 111 -4.52 -9.30 10.61
N PHE A 112 -4.13 -10.48 11.09
CA PHE A 112 -4.12 -11.72 10.31
C PHE A 112 -5.11 -12.69 10.94
N ALA A 113 -6.17 -13.04 10.20
CA ALA A 113 -7.13 -14.04 10.62
C ALA A 113 -7.13 -15.19 9.61
N ASP A 114 -6.94 -16.40 10.13
CA ASP A 114 -6.92 -17.63 9.35
C ASP A 114 -8.23 -18.39 9.52
N ASP A 115 -8.54 -19.25 8.55
CA ASP A 115 -9.74 -20.10 8.52
C ASP A 115 -11.02 -19.32 8.87
N ILE A 116 -11.20 -18.15 8.24
CA ILE A 116 -12.35 -17.29 8.52
C ILE A 116 -13.66 -17.86 7.97
N ASP A 117 -14.70 -17.81 8.80
CA ASP A 117 -16.09 -18.06 8.44
C ASP A 117 -17.00 -17.13 9.30
N PRO A 118 -17.90 -16.33 8.70
CA PRO A 118 -18.18 -16.20 7.27
C PRO A 118 -17.21 -15.26 6.53
N VAL A 119 -17.11 -15.46 5.21
CA VAL A 119 -16.45 -14.52 4.29
C VAL A 119 -17.46 -13.49 3.79
N PHE A 120 -17.08 -12.20 3.77
CA PHE A 120 -17.93 -11.14 3.22
C PHE A 120 -18.38 -11.42 1.79
N ASP A 121 -19.65 -11.14 1.50
CA ASP A 121 -20.22 -11.27 0.15
C ASP A 121 -19.40 -10.50 -0.89
N VAL A 122 -18.98 -9.28 -0.56
CA VAL A 122 -18.16 -8.45 -1.46
C VAL A 122 -16.83 -9.12 -1.82
N ALA A 123 -16.21 -9.84 -0.87
CA ALA A 123 -14.97 -10.57 -1.15
C ALA A 123 -15.23 -11.76 -2.08
N GLN A 124 -16.29 -12.53 -1.81
CA GLN A 124 -16.69 -13.67 -2.63
C GLN A 124 -17.04 -13.24 -4.05
N GLU A 125 -17.82 -12.16 -4.22
CA GLU A 125 -18.15 -11.59 -5.53
C GLU A 125 -16.90 -11.11 -6.28
N THR A 126 -15.98 -10.45 -5.58
CA THR A 126 -14.74 -9.93 -6.16
C THR A 126 -13.86 -11.08 -6.66
N TRP A 127 -13.78 -12.18 -5.88
CA TRP A 127 -13.06 -13.38 -6.27
C TRP A 127 -13.72 -14.13 -7.42
N ALA A 128 -15.04 -14.30 -7.39
CA ALA A 128 -15.80 -14.91 -8.48
C ALA A 128 -15.59 -14.15 -9.80
N SER A 129 -15.55 -12.81 -9.73
CA SER A 129 -15.25 -11.95 -10.87
C SER A 129 -13.81 -12.13 -11.38
N ALA A 130 -12.83 -12.20 -10.47
CA ALA A 130 -11.44 -12.47 -10.82
C ALA A 130 -11.29 -13.81 -11.57
N ARG A 131 -11.88 -14.88 -11.03
CA ARG A 131 -11.88 -16.20 -11.66
C ARG A 131 -12.56 -16.23 -13.02
N ALA A 132 -13.68 -15.52 -13.17
CA ALA A 132 -14.37 -15.44 -14.46
C ALA A 132 -13.51 -14.72 -15.53
N ALA A 133 -12.69 -13.75 -15.13
CA ALA A 133 -11.75 -13.05 -16.00
C ALA A 133 -10.44 -13.83 -16.23
N GLY A 134 -10.15 -14.83 -15.40
CA GLY A 134 -8.86 -15.54 -15.40
C GLY A 134 -7.74 -14.78 -14.69
N ASP A 135 -8.08 -13.78 -13.87
CA ASP A 135 -7.14 -12.97 -13.12
C ASP A 135 -6.78 -13.63 -11.78
N SER A 136 -5.52 -13.52 -11.38
CA SER A 136 -5.03 -14.00 -10.08
C SER A 136 -5.28 -13.03 -8.92
N MET A 137 -5.77 -11.83 -9.23
CA MET A 137 -6.04 -10.78 -8.27
C MET A 137 -7.17 -9.89 -8.78
N ASN A 138 -8.00 -9.39 -7.88
CA ASN A 138 -8.96 -8.32 -8.19
C ASN A 138 -9.15 -7.40 -6.98
N SER A 139 -9.72 -6.22 -7.20
CA SER A 139 -9.89 -5.22 -6.16
C SER A 139 -11.20 -4.45 -6.28
N ARG A 140 -11.73 -3.98 -5.15
CA ARG A 140 -12.96 -3.21 -5.10
C ARG A 140 -12.97 -2.28 -3.88
N VAL A 141 -13.52 -1.09 -4.03
CA VAL A 141 -13.77 -0.20 -2.87
C VAL A 141 -14.97 -0.69 -2.07
N THR A 142 -14.88 -0.61 -0.75
CA THR A 142 -16.01 -0.90 0.16
C THR A 142 -16.70 0.40 0.54
N ARG A 143 -18.01 0.31 0.78
CA ARG A 143 -18.84 1.47 1.14
C ARG A 143 -19.72 1.17 2.34
N ASN A 144 -20.03 2.20 3.11
CA ASN A 144 -20.99 2.11 4.22
C ASN A 144 -22.45 2.20 3.71
N THR A 145 -23.41 2.15 4.63
CA THR A 145 -24.85 2.26 4.34
C THR A 145 -25.22 3.58 3.65
N ASP A 146 -24.47 4.64 3.90
CA ASP A 146 -24.64 5.96 3.28
C ASP A 146 -23.93 6.08 1.92
N ASN A 147 -23.39 4.96 1.40
CA ASN A 147 -22.64 4.86 0.14
C ASN A 147 -21.33 5.68 0.13
N GLU A 148 -20.80 6.04 1.29
CA GLU A 148 -19.47 6.63 1.45
C GLU A 148 -18.40 5.54 1.44
N VAL A 149 -17.24 5.82 0.85
CA VAL A 149 -16.11 4.89 0.84
C VAL A 149 -15.55 4.75 2.26
N ASN A 150 -15.45 3.51 2.74
CA ASN A 150 -14.96 3.21 4.08
C ASN A 150 -13.70 2.31 4.08
N GLY A 151 -13.35 1.74 2.93
CA GLY A 151 -12.22 0.85 2.79
C GLY A 151 -11.95 0.43 1.35
N VAL A 152 -10.91 -0.36 1.18
CA VAL A 152 -10.56 -1.04 -0.07
C VAL A 152 -10.39 -2.52 0.21
N LEU A 153 -10.82 -3.36 -0.71
CA LEU A 153 -10.71 -4.81 -0.66
C LEU A 153 -9.93 -5.30 -1.86
N TYR A 154 -8.98 -6.19 -1.60
CA TYR A 154 -8.21 -6.94 -2.57
C TYR A 154 -8.43 -8.43 -2.33
N VAL A 155 -8.55 -9.20 -3.41
CA VAL A 155 -8.51 -10.66 -3.35
C VAL A 155 -7.32 -11.14 -4.16
N PHE A 156 -6.63 -12.14 -3.64
CA PHE A 156 -5.49 -12.77 -4.28
C PHE A 156 -5.71 -14.28 -4.33
N ALA A 157 -5.41 -14.91 -5.45
CA ALA A 157 -5.38 -16.36 -5.53
C ALA A 157 -4.43 -16.93 -4.46
N GLU A 158 -4.86 -17.99 -3.80
CA GLU A 158 -3.99 -18.72 -2.87
C GLU A 158 -2.91 -19.47 -3.66
N ASP A 159 -1.67 -19.41 -3.18
CA ASP A 159 -0.55 -20.15 -3.78
C ASP A 159 -0.38 -21.49 -3.05
N PRO A 160 -0.55 -22.63 -3.73
CA PRO A 160 -0.51 -23.95 -3.08
C PRO A 160 0.91 -24.38 -2.66
N THR A 161 1.95 -23.68 -3.12
CA THR A 161 3.36 -24.02 -2.87
C THR A 161 3.96 -23.16 -1.77
N ASN A 162 3.69 -21.85 -1.81
CA ASN A 162 4.35 -20.88 -0.94
C ASN A 162 3.40 -20.19 0.05
N GLY A 163 2.07 -20.33 -0.11
CA GLY A 163 1.07 -19.67 0.75
C GLY A 163 1.07 -18.14 0.59
N THR A 164 0.08 -17.59 -0.11
CA THR A 164 -0.11 -16.14 -0.23
C THR A 164 -0.36 -15.50 1.15
N PHE A 165 -1.09 -16.17 2.04
CA PHE A 165 -1.38 -15.65 3.38
C PHE A 165 -0.11 -15.54 4.23
N GLU A 166 0.68 -16.61 4.27
CA GLU A 166 1.96 -16.67 4.97
C GLU A 166 2.93 -15.63 4.40
N ALA A 167 2.98 -15.49 3.07
CA ALA A 167 3.86 -14.52 2.43
C ALA A 167 3.55 -13.07 2.81
N PHE A 168 2.27 -12.72 3.01
CA PHE A 168 1.90 -11.40 3.54
C PHE A 168 2.27 -11.24 5.02
N ARG A 169 2.16 -12.33 5.78
CA ARG A 169 2.41 -12.35 7.22
C ARG A 169 3.89 -12.20 7.56
N ASP A 170 4.75 -12.87 6.82
CA ASP A 170 6.21 -12.86 7.01
C ASP A 170 6.94 -11.74 6.25
N GLY A 171 6.22 -11.00 5.40
CA GLY A 171 6.76 -9.88 4.64
C GLY A 171 7.48 -10.26 3.35
N THR A 172 7.57 -11.54 2.99
CA THR A 172 8.13 -11.97 1.69
C THR A 172 7.32 -11.44 0.51
N ARG A 173 6.00 -11.24 0.72
CA ARG A 173 5.15 -10.41 -0.14
C ARG A 173 4.73 -9.15 0.64
N PRO A 174 5.24 -7.96 0.30
CA PRO A 174 4.95 -6.76 1.05
C PRO A 174 3.50 -6.28 0.83
N LEU A 175 2.86 -5.83 1.92
CA LEU A 175 1.55 -5.15 1.87
C LEU A 175 1.69 -3.65 1.56
N GLU A 176 2.89 -3.08 1.71
CA GLU A 176 3.16 -1.64 1.53
C GLU A 176 2.61 -1.08 0.21
N PRO A 177 2.79 -1.72 -0.96
CA PRO A 177 2.29 -1.15 -2.21
C PRO A 177 0.76 -0.96 -2.24
N LEU A 178 0.01 -1.78 -1.49
CA LEU A 178 -1.44 -1.65 -1.37
C LEU A 178 -1.80 -0.50 -0.42
N VAL A 179 -1.08 -0.38 0.69
CA VAL A 179 -1.29 0.67 1.69
C VAL A 179 -0.89 2.03 1.14
N ASP A 180 0.20 2.11 0.39
CA ASP A 180 0.69 3.35 -0.23
C ASP A 180 -0.27 3.86 -1.29
N ARG A 181 -0.79 2.96 -2.14
CA ARG A 181 -1.85 3.33 -3.10
C ARG A 181 -3.07 3.94 -2.41
N VAL A 182 -3.48 3.41 -1.26
CA VAL A 182 -4.59 3.98 -0.48
C VAL A 182 -4.16 5.32 0.14
N ASN A 183 -2.92 5.45 0.61
CA ASN A 183 -2.42 6.71 1.18
C ASN A 183 -2.31 7.83 0.14
N GLU A 184 -1.95 7.52 -1.10
CA GLU A 184 -1.91 8.46 -2.22
C GLU A 184 -3.29 9.03 -2.55
N GLN A 185 -4.35 8.20 -2.42
CA GLN A 185 -5.71 8.58 -2.77
C GLN A 185 -6.45 9.25 -1.60
N GLU A 186 -6.30 8.73 -0.39
CA GLU A 186 -7.11 9.06 0.79
C GLU A 186 -6.31 9.77 1.89
N GLY A 187 -5.04 10.10 1.63
CA GLY A 187 -4.13 10.71 2.59
C GLY A 187 -3.45 9.70 3.52
N SER A 188 -2.45 10.14 4.27
CA SER A 188 -1.54 9.28 5.01
C SER A 188 -1.95 9.03 6.48
N ALA A 189 -3.25 8.88 6.74
CA ALA A 189 -3.77 8.61 8.09
C ALA A 189 -3.43 7.18 8.57
N ALA A 190 -3.44 6.94 9.89
CA ALA A 190 -3.32 5.59 10.44
C ALA A 190 -4.51 4.71 10.02
N ARG A 191 -4.23 3.47 9.64
CA ARG A 191 -5.21 2.53 9.07
C ARG A 191 -5.25 1.21 9.83
N GLU A 192 -6.24 0.40 9.53
CA GLU A 192 -6.25 -1.00 9.93
C GLU A 192 -6.34 -1.87 8.67
N VAL A 193 -5.42 -2.82 8.56
CA VAL A 193 -5.32 -3.75 7.43
C VAL A 193 -5.60 -5.14 7.96
N PHE A 194 -6.54 -5.82 7.32
CA PHE A 194 -6.94 -7.16 7.67
C PHE A 194 -6.58 -8.09 6.51
N VAL A 195 -5.73 -9.06 6.78
CA VAL A 195 -5.38 -10.16 5.88
C VAL A 195 -6.13 -11.38 6.38
N LEU A 196 -7.03 -11.89 5.55
CA LEU A 196 -8.00 -12.90 5.93
C LEU A 196 -7.90 -14.08 4.97
N ARG A 197 -7.76 -15.30 5.49
CA ARG A 197 -7.82 -16.52 4.69
C ARG A 197 -9.11 -17.27 5.01
N PRO A 198 -10.03 -17.44 4.06
CA PRO A 198 -11.19 -18.31 4.20
C PRO A 198 -10.83 -19.77 4.50
N GLU A 199 -11.69 -20.50 5.20
CA GLU A 199 -11.55 -21.95 5.43
C GLU A 199 -11.35 -22.75 4.14
N GLY A 200 -11.97 -22.30 3.04
CA GLY A 200 -11.81 -22.92 1.72
C GLY A 200 -10.41 -22.77 1.10
N ARG A 201 -9.59 -21.85 1.63
CA ARG A 201 -8.18 -21.61 1.23
C ARG A 201 -7.96 -21.46 -0.28
N GLU A 202 -8.95 -20.91 -0.99
CA GLU A 202 -8.87 -20.69 -2.43
C GLU A 202 -8.27 -19.33 -2.80
N PHE A 203 -8.39 -18.37 -1.89
CA PHE A 203 -7.94 -16.99 -2.06
C PHE A 203 -7.66 -16.35 -0.70
N VAL A 204 -6.92 -15.25 -0.69
CA VAL A 204 -6.68 -14.41 0.48
C VAL A 204 -7.31 -13.06 0.25
N VAL A 205 -8.01 -12.54 1.27
CA VAL A 205 -8.59 -11.21 1.27
C VAL A 205 -7.67 -10.26 2.00
N VAL A 206 -7.32 -9.14 1.39
CA VAL A 206 -6.66 -8.02 2.06
C VAL A 206 -7.64 -6.86 2.03
N THR A 207 -8.14 -6.44 3.19
CA THR A 207 -8.99 -5.25 3.29
C THR A 207 -8.34 -4.17 4.14
N ILE A 208 -8.37 -2.93 3.65
CA ILE A 208 -7.76 -1.76 4.27
C ILE A 208 -8.90 -0.83 4.68
N ALA A 209 -9.10 -0.67 5.99
CA ALA A 209 -10.06 0.29 6.54
C ALA A 209 -9.48 1.70 6.45
N LEU A 210 -10.26 2.66 5.93
CA LEU A 210 -9.78 4.03 5.73
C LEU A 210 -9.56 4.78 7.04
N ARG A 211 -10.32 4.43 8.08
CA ARG A 211 -10.22 5.04 9.41
C ARG A 211 -9.91 3.95 10.43
N LYS A 212 -8.76 4.07 11.09
CA LYS A 212 -8.44 3.29 12.30
C LYS A 212 -9.44 3.64 13.41
N GLY A 213 -9.97 2.62 14.10
CA GLY A 213 -11.04 2.81 15.08
C GLY A 213 -12.37 3.27 14.46
N GLY A 214 -12.53 3.15 13.15
CA GLY A 214 -13.78 3.44 12.48
C GLY A 214 -14.73 2.24 12.50
N GLN A 215 -16.02 2.50 12.27
CA GLN A 215 -17.07 1.48 12.27
C GLN A 215 -16.72 0.25 11.41
N PHE A 216 -16.16 0.44 10.22
CA PHE A 216 -15.78 -0.67 9.35
C PHE A 216 -14.70 -1.55 10.01
N ALA A 217 -13.66 -0.95 10.59
CA ALA A 217 -12.61 -1.69 11.28
C ALA A 217 -13.15 -2.41 12.53
N ASP A 218 -14.01 -1.76 13.31
CA ASP A 218 -14.63 -2.36 14.50
C ASP A 218 -15.50 -3.57 14.12
N THR A 219 -16.32 -3.45 13.06
CA THR A 219 -17.11 -4.58 12.56
C THR A 219 -16.24 -5.77 12.12
N LEU A 220 -15.13 -5.52 11.43
CA LEU A 220 -14.19 -6.59 11.04
C LEU A 220 -13.59 -7.28 12.26
N ARG A 221 -13.23 -6.51 13.29
CA ARG A 221 -12.68 -7.05 14.54
C ARG A 221 -13.69 -7.88 15.30
N GLU A 222 -14.93 -7.41 15.41
CA GLU A 222 -16.02 -8.14 16.05
C GLU A 222 -16.35 -9.44 15.29
N THR A 223 -16.36 -9.38 13.96
CA THR A 223 -16.71 -10.55 13.12
C THR A 223 -15.68 -11.67 13.24
N TYR A 224 -14.40 -11.34 13.41
CA TYR A 224 -13.29 -12.30 13.44
C TYR A 224 -12.61 -12.42 14.79
N ASP A 225 -13.29 -12.01 15.87
CA ASP A 225 -12.78 -12.05 17.25
C ASP A 225 -11.37 -11.45 17.42
N ALA A 226 -11.03 -10.45 16.60
CA ALA A 226 -9.71 -9.85 16.55
C ALA A 226 -9.66 -8.58 17.42
N ALA A 227 -9.53 -8.75 18.73
CA ALA A 227 -9.46 -7.64 19.67
C ALA A 227 -8.36 -6.62 19.30
N ARG A 228 -8.67 -5.32 19.44
CA ARG A 228 -7.67 -4.27 19.21
C ARG A 228 -6.61 -4.33 20.32
N PRO A 229 -5.31 -4.47 19.98
CA PRO A 229 -4.26 -4.53 20.98
C PRO A 229 -4.12 -3.17 21.69
N SER A 230 -3.51 -3.18 22.89
CA SER A 230 -3.05 -1.93 23.51
C SER A 230 -1.93 -1.31 22.69
N GLU A 231 -1.93 0.02 22.59
CA GLU A 231 -1.02 0.79 21.73
C GLU A 231 -0.30 1.84 22.58
N PRO A 232 0.69 1.44 23.40
CA PRO A 232 1.36 2.37 24.31
C PRO A 232 2.37 3.30 23.63
N LEU A 233 2.69 3.06 22.35
CA LEU A 233 3.55 3.90 21.52
C LEU A 233 2.68 4.63 20.49
N GLU A 234 2.42 5.92 20.73
CA GLU A 234 1.70 6.83 19.82
C GLU A 234 2.57 7.98 19.34
#